data_AF-A0A661KMQ5-F1
#
_entry.id   AF-A0A661KMQ5-F1
#
_cell.length_a   1.000
_cell.length_b   1.000
_cell.length_c   1.000
_cell.angle_alpha   90.00
_cell.angle_beta   90.00
_cell.angle_gamma   90.00
#
_symmetry.space_group_name_H-M   'P 1'
#
loop_
_entity.id
_entity.type
_entity.pdbx_description
1 polymer ?
#
loop_
_entity_poly.entity_id
_entity_poly.type
_entity_poly.pdbx_seq_one_letter_code
_entity_poly.pdbx_strand_id
1 'polypeptide(L)' 'MAVDIKKFIQFLKEVKIELKRVTWPSRKETLAGTAVVLVIVFITAFFLGIVDLGLSKLIKIILSG' A
#
# COMPACT_ATOMS: atom_id res chain seq x y z
N MET A 1 14.84 32.11 28.40
CA MET A 1 13.50 31.48 28.49
C MET A 1 12.51 31.98 27.43
N ALA A 2 12.38 33.29 27.15
CA ALA A 2 11.52 33.77 26.05
C ALA A 2 12.10 33.55 24.62
N VAL A 3 13.42 33.35 24.52
CA VAL A 3 14.13 33.15 23.24
C VAL A 3 13.84 31.76 22.65
N ASP A 4 13.71 30.74 23.50
CA ASP A 4 13.49 29.34 23.10
C ASP A 4 12.10 29.14 22.45
N ILE A 5 11.06 29.77 23.02
CA ILE A 5 9.70 29.74 22.47
C ILE A 5 9.66 30.35 21.05
N LYS A 6 10.37 31.47 20.82
CA LYS A 6 10.38 32.11 19.49
C LYS A 6 11.04 31.23 18.43
N LYS A 7 12.15 30.57 18.77
CA LYS A 7 12.83 29.61 17.87
C LYS A 7 11.95 28.40 17.55
N PHE A 8 11.22 27.87 18.53
CA PHE A 8 10.32 26.74 18.34
C PHE A 8 9.13 27.08 17.41
N ILE A 9 8.51 28.25 17.58
CA ILE A 9 7.43 28.71 16.70
C ILE A 9 7.93 28.94 15.27
N GLN A 10 9.13 29.50 15.13
CA GLN A 10 9.79 29.69 13.83
C GLN A 10 10.05 28.34 13.13
N PHE A 11 10.58 27.35 13.86
CA PHE A 11 10.79 25.98 13.37
C PHE A 11 9.49 25.32 12.89
N LEU A 12 8.41 25.38 13.67
CA LEU A 12 7.10 24.85 13.25
C LEU A 12 6.57 25.54 11.98
N LYS A 13 6.84 26.83 11.83
CA LYS A 13 6.44 27.60 10.65
C LYS A 13 7.23 27.17 9.41
N GLU A 14 8.52 26.91 9.56
CA GLU A 14 9.39 26.37 8.50
C GLU A 14 8.99 24.95 8.10
N VAL A 15 8.74 24.05 9.07
CA VAL A 15 8.23 22.70 8.82
C VAL A 15 6.90 22.73 8.06
N LYS A 16 5.98 23.65 8.42
CA LYS A 16 4.71 23.81 7.70
C LYS A 16 4.90 24.27 6.24
N ILE A 17 5.94 25.05 5.96
CA ILE A 17 6.27 25.50 4.60
C ILE A 17 6.87 24.34 3.79
N GLU A 18 7.73 23.52 4.39
CA GLU A 18 8.29 22.33 3.74
C GLU A 18 7.23 21.24 3.50
N LEU A 19 6.34 21.00 4.47
CA LEU A 19 5.22 20.09 4.31
C LEU A 19 4.26 20.51 3.18
N LYS A 20 4.19 21.81 2.84
CA LYS A 20 3.43 22.28 1.67
C LYS A 20 4.13 21.99 0.34
N ARG A 21 5.45 21.77 0.34
CA ARG A 21 6.20 21.33 -0.85
C ARG A 21 6.08 19.82 -1.08
N VAL A 22 5.62 19.06 -0.09
CA VAL A 22 5.25 17.66 -0.27
C VAL A 22 4.03 17.61 -1.20
N THR A 23 4.27 17.26 -2.45
CA THR A 23 3.24 16.98 -3.43
C THR A 23 2.54 15.68 -3.06
N TRP A 24 1.50 15.80 -2.24
CA TRP A 24 0.60 14.69 -1.99
C TRP A 24 -0.11 14.31 -3.29
N PRO A 25 -0.15 13.01 -3.63
CA PRO A 25 -0.86 12.56 -4.82
C PRO A 25 -2.32 12.99 -4.74
N SER A 26 -2.86 13.41 -5.87
CA SER A 26 -4.27 13.78 -5.95
C SER A 26 -5.13 12.55 -5.63
N ARG A 27 -6.33 12.74 -5.06
CA ARG A 27 -7.26 11.63 -4.75
C ARG A 27 -7.47 10.68 -5.94
N LYS A 28 -7.40 11.22 -7.17
CA LYS A 28 -7.50 10.45 -8.42
C LYS A 28 -6.30 9.52 -8.65
N GLU A 29 -5.09 9.97 -8.36
CA GLU A 29 -3.86 9.18 -8.50
C GLU A 29 -3.79 8.09 -7.45
N THR A 30 -4.16 8.40 -6.20
CA THR A 30 -4.25 7.40 -5.12
C THR A 30 -5.25 6.30 -5.46
N LEU A 31 -6.43 6.67 -5.99
CA LEU A 31 -7.45 5.71 -6.42
C LEU A 31 -6.95 4.85 -7.59
N ALA A 32 -6.29 5.44 -8.59
CA ALA A 32 -5.72 4.69 -9.71
C ALA A 32 -4.66 3.68 -9.24
N GLY A 33 -3.76 4.09 -8.34
CA GLY A 33 -2.76 3.19 -7.75
C GLY A 33 -3.41 2.02 -7.00
N THR A 34 -4.42 2.28 -6.17
CA THR A 34 -5.15 1.20 -5.48
C THR A 34 -5.91 0.27 -6.43
N ALA A 35 -6.46 0.80 -7.53
CA ALA A 35 -7.18 -0.01 -8.50
C ALA A 35 -6.25 -1.02 -9.21
N VAL A 36 -5.04 -0.59 -9.59
CA VAL A 36 -4.03 -1.47 -10.19
C VAL A 36 -3.63 -2.59 -9.22
N VAL A 37 -3.39 -2.24 -7.95
CA VAL A 37 -3.04 -3.24 -6.92
C VAL A 37 -4.16 -4.27 -6.77
N LEU A 38 -5.43 -3.84 -6.71
CA LEU A 38 -6.57 -4.75 -6.62
C LEU A 38 -6.63 -5.72 -7.80
N VAL A 39 -6.43 -5.24 -9.03
CA VAL A 39 -6.41 -6.08 -10.23
C VAL A 39 -5.33 -7.16 -10.13
N ILE A 40 -4.11 -6.78 -9.74
CA ILE A 40 -2.99 -7.73 -9.59
C ILE A 40 -3.31 -8.77 -8.51
N VAL A 41 -3.84 -8.33 -7.36
CA VAL A 41 -4.25 -9.23 -6.27
C VAL A 41 -5.31 -10.23 -6.74
N PHE A 42 -6.32 -9.79 -7.49
CA PHE A 42 -7.34 -10.68 -8.04
C PHE A 42 -6.75 -11.73 -8.99
N ILE A 43 -5.86 -11.32 -9.89
CA ILE A 43 -5.20 -12.24 -10.83
C ILE A 43 -4.37 -13.28 -10.07
N THR A 44 -3.54 -12.83 -9.11
CA THR A 44 -2.70 -13.71 -8.31
C THR A 44 -3.53 -14.68 -7.46
N ALA A 45 -4.59 -14.19 -6.80
CA ALA A 45 -5.47 -15.03 -5.99
C ALA A 45 -6.18 -16.08 -6.83
N PHE A 46 -6.64 -15.72 -8.03
CA PHE A 46 -7.29 -16.66 -8.94
C PHE A 46 -6.32 -17.73 -9.45
N PHE A 47 -5.12 -17.33 -9.85
CA PHE A 47 -4.07 -18.25 -10.30
C PHE A 47 -3.70 -19.25 -9.19
N LEU A 48 -3.38 -18.75 -8.00
CA LEU A 48 -3.04 -19.59 -6.85
C LEU A 48 -4.21 -20.52 -6.50
N GLY A 49 -5.43 -20.01 -6.44
CA GLY A 49 -6.62 -20.82 -6.16
C GLY A 49 -6.82 -21.98 -7.14
N ILE A 50 -6.59 -21.77 -8.44
CA ILE A 50 -6.63 -22.86 -9.43
C ILE A 50 -5.53 -23.89 -9.15
N VAL A 51 -4.31 -23.42 -8.90
CA VAL A 51 -3.16 -24.29 -8.63
C VAL A 51 -3.38 -25.11 -7.36
N ASP A 52 -3.86 -24.49 -6.28
CA ASP A 52 -4.16 -25.14 -5.00
C ASP A 52 -5.24 -26.22 -5.16
N LEU A 53 -6.30 -25.94 -5.92
CA LEU A 53 -7.35 -26.92 -6.23
C LEU A 53 -6.82 -28.08 -7.08
N GLY A 54 -5.97 -27.79 -8.06
CA GLY A 54 -5.31 -28.79 -8.91
C GLY A 54 -4.40 -29.70 -8.11
N LEU A 55 -3.50 -29.13 -7.31
CA LEU A 55 -2.60 -29.86 -6.41
C LEU A 55 -3.39 -30.68 -5.39
N SER A 56 -4.42 -30.11 -4.77
CA SER A 56 -5.25 -30.83 -3.79
C SER A 56 -5.91 -32.07 -4.39
N LYS A 57 -6.36 -32.00 -5.65
CA LYS A 57 -6.90 -33.17 -6.36
C LYS A 57 -5.80 -34.18 -6.70
N LEU A 58 -4.65 -33.73 -7.19
CA LEU A 58 -3.52 -34.60 -7.50
C LEU A 58 -3.03 -35.37 -6.27
N ILE A 59 -2.85 -34.67 -5.15
CA ILE A 59 -2.43 -35.25 -3.86
C ILE A 59 -3.45 -36.29 -3.38
N LYS A 60 -4.76 -36.00 -3.49
CA LYS A 60 -5.82 -36.96 -3.14
C LYS A 60 -5.77 -38.23 -4.01
N ILE A 61 -5.50 -38.09 -5.30
CA ILE A 61 -5.37 -39.25 -6.21
C ILE A 61 -4.17 -40.11 -5.82
N ILE A 62 -3.03 -39.48 -5.50
CA ILE A 62 -1.80 -40.18 -5.11
C ILE A 62 -1.95 -40.87 -3.74
N LEU A 63 -2.58 -40.22 -2.77
CA LEU A 63 -2.80 -40.78 -1.42
C LEU A 63 -3.92 -41.82 -1.35
N SER A 64 -4.86 -41.81 -2.29
CA SER A 64 -5.96 -42.76 -2.38
C SER A 64 -5.63 -44.00 -3.23
N GLY A 65 -4.45 -44.01 -3.87
CA GLY A 65 -3.90 -45.15 -4.61
C GLY A 65 -3.05 -46.07 -3.75
#